data_AF-Q593H7-F1
#
_entry.id   AF-Q593H7-F1
#
_cell.length_a   1.000
_cell.length_b   1.000
_cell.length_c   1.000
_cell.angle_alpha   90.00
_cell.angle_beta   90.00
_cell.angle_gamma   90.00
#
_symmetry.space_group_name_H-M   'P 1'
#
loop_
_entity.id
_entity.type
_entity.pdbx_description
1 polymer ?
#
loop_
_entity_poly.entity_id
_entity_poly.type
_entity_poly.pdbx_seq_one_letter_code
_entity_poly.pdbx_strand_id
1 'polypeptide(L)' 'TGAKNLYIISVKGIKGRLNRLPSACVGDMVMATVKKGKPDLRKKVLPAVIVRQRKPWRRKDGVFMYFEDNAG' A
#
# COMPACT_ATOMS: atom_id res chain seq x y z
N THR A 1 10.70 11.74 -3.21
CA THR A 1 11.57 10.67 -2.65
C THR A 1 12.49 10.02 -3.67
N GLY A 2 12.12 9.91 -4.96
CA GLY A 2 12.96 9.19 -5.94
C GLY A 2 12.81 7.67 -5.87
N ALA A 3 11.82 7.19 -5.11
CA ALA A 3 11.29 5.84 -5.18
C ALA A 3 10.27 5.77 -6.34
N LYS A 4 10.39 4.75 -7.19
CA LYS A 4 9.44 4.51 -8.29
C LYS A 4 8.52 3.32 -7.99
N ASN A 5 9.08 2.25 -7.42
CA ASN A 5 8.32 1.05 -7.09
C ASN A 5 8.49 0.72 -5.61
N LEU A 6 7.35 0.62 -4.92
CA LEU A 6 7.24 0.19 -3.54
C LEU A 6 6.81 -1.27 -3.48
N TYR A 7 7.38 -2.02 -2.57
CA TYR A 7 6.99 -3.40 -2.25
C TYR A 7 6.53 -3.46 -0.79
N ILE A 8 5.26 -3.79 -0.59
CA ILE A 8 4.63 -3.86 0.73
C ILE A 8 5.12 -5.11 1.45
N ILE A 9 5.54 -4.94 2.71
CA ILE A 9 6.02 -6.02 3.59
C ILE A 9 4.99 -6.31 4.67
N SER A 10 4.44 -5.26 5.29
CA SER A 10 3.44 -5.40 6.34
C SER A 10 2.48 -4.21 6.36
N VAL A 11 1.32 -4.42 6.98
CA VAL A 11 0.31 -3.39 7.17
C VAL A 11 0.24 -3.04 8.65
N LYS A 12 0.24 -1.75 8.97
CA LYS A 12 0.18 -1.29 10.36
C LYS A 12 -1.21 -1.52 10.93
N GLY A 13 -1.29 -2.04 12.16
CA GLY A 13 -2.55 -2.18 12.91
C GLY A 13 -3.37 -3.43 12.61
N ILE A 14 -2.86 -4.37 11.79
CA ILE A 14 -3.57 -5.61 11.48
C ILE A 14 -3.18 -6.73 12.44
N LYS A 15 -4.19 -7.34 13.08
CA LYS A 15 -4.04 -8.63 13.77
C LYS A 15 -4.11 -9.74 12.72
N GLY A 16 -3.05 -10.53 12.61
CA GLY A 16 -2.98 -11.66 11.68
C GLY A 16 -4.02 -12.74 12.00
N ARG A 17 -4.41 -13.51 10.98
CA ARG A 17 -5.23 -14.71 11.12
C ARG A 17 -4.52 -15.85 10.39
N LEU A 18 -4.59 -17.08 10.93
CA LEU A 18 -4.03 -18.26 10.28
C LEU A 18 -4.51 -18.35 8.82
N ASN A 19 -3.57 -18.55 7.90
CA ASN A 19 -3.77 -18.63 6.44
C ASN A 19 -4.32 -17.36 5.75
N ARG A 20 -4.32 -16.19 6.42
CA ARG A 20 -4.71 -14.92 5.80
C ARG A 20 -3.51 -13.98 5.68
N LEU A 21 -3.21 -13.57 4.45
CA LEU A 21 -2.25 -12.51 4.21
C LEU A 21 -2.80 -11.15 4.69
N PRO A 22 -1.98 -10.29 5.33
CA PRO A 22 -2.37 -8.93 5.66
C PRO A 22 -2.77 -8.16 4.40
N SER A 23 -3.91 -7.48 4.44
CA SER A 23 -4.47 -6.70 3.33
C SER A 23 -4.67 -5.25 3.74
N ALA A 24 -4.44 -4.31 2.83
CA ALA A 24 -4.62 -2.87 3.06
C ALA A 24 -5.52 -2.25 1.99
N CYS A 25 -6.20 -1.17 2.35
CA CYS A 25 -7.04 -0.33 1.50
C CYS A 25 -6.45 1.08 1.36
N VAL A 26 -7.06 1.89 0.50
CA VAL A 26 -6.73 3.32 0.38
C VAL A 26 -6.85 4.00 1.75
N GLY A 27 -5.80 4.72 2.15
CA GLY A 27 -5.68 5.42 3.43
C GLY A 27 -4.92 4.64 4.51
N ASP A 28 -4.65 3.35 4.32
CA ASP A 28 -3.93 2.55 5.30
C ASP A 28 -2.42 2.82 5.26
N MET A 29 -1.79 2.78 6.44
CA MET A 29 -0.35 2.86 6.59
C MET A 29 0.29 1.47 6.43
N VAL A 30 1.26 1.38 5.52
CA VAL A 30 2.00 0.15 5.23
C VAL A 30 3.50 0.36 5.43
N MET A 31 4.21 -0.72 5.75
CA MET A 31 5.67 -0.75 5.70
C MET A 31 6.09 -1.29 4.34
N ALA A 32 6.87 -0.49 3.60
CA ALA A 32 7.29 -0.81 2.25
C ALA A 32 8.81 -0.66 2.08
N THR A 33 9.35 -1.37 1.10
CA THR A 33 10.73 -1.19 0.62
C THR A 33 10.72 -0.67 -0.81
N VAL A 34 11.74 0.10 -1.16
CA VAL A 34 11.93 0.57 -2.54
C VAL A 34 12.64 -0.51 -3.35
N LYS A 35 11.97 -1.05 -4.37
CA LYS A 35 12.56 -2.01 -5.33
C LYS A 35 13.27 -1.30 -6.48
N LYS A 36 12.65 -0.25 -7.01
CA LYS A 36 13.21 0.59 -8.08
C LYS A 36 13.21 2.05 -7.63
N GLY A 37 14.35 2.72 -7.76
CA GLY A 37 14.55 4.10 -7.31
C GLY A 37 15.99 4.38 -6.87
N LYS A 38 16.17 5.50 -6.16
CA LYS A 38 17.47 5.96 -5.61
C LYS A 38 18.14 4.84 -4.78
N PRO A 39 19.44 4.53 -5.00
CA PRO A 39 20.14 3.48 -4.27
C PRO A 39 20.08 3.62 -2.74
N ASP A 40 20.16 4.85 -2.22
CA ASP A 40 20.14 5.15 -0.78
C ASP A 40 18.86 4.69 -0.05
N LEU A 41 17.77 4.53 -0.81
CA LEU A 41 16.45 4.16 -0.29
C LEU A 41 16.13 2.68 -0.49
N ARG A 42 16.93 1.95 -1.29
CA ARG A 42 16.75 0.51 -1.47
C ARG A 42 17.15 -0.22 -0.19
N LYS A 43 16.53 -1.37 0.05
CA LYS A 43 16.75 -2.23 1.23
C LYS A 43 16.36 -1.62 2.59
N LYS A 44 15.99 -0.33 2.64
CA LYS A 44 15.43 0.31 3.83
C LYS A 44 13.92 0.10 3.89
N VAL A 45 13.42 -0.23 5.08
CA VAL A 45 11.99 -0.31 5.36
C VAL A 45 11.51 1.09 5.73
N LEU A 46 10.50 1.58 5.01
CA LEU A 46 9.95 2.92 5.17
C LEU A 46 8.42 2.85 5.29
N PRO A 47 7.80 3.69 6.14
CA PRO A 47 6.35 3.82 6.15
C PRO A 47 5.86 4.51 4.88
N ALA A 48 4.75 4.02 4.32
CA ALA A 48 4.05 4.58 3.17
C ALA A 48 2.53 4.53 3.42
N VAL A 49 1.77 5.32 2.66
CA VAL A 49 0.30 5.36 2.77
C VAL A 49 -0.28 5.07 1.39
N ILE A 50 -1.21 4.13 1.29
CA ILE A 50 -1.85 3.80 0.01
C ILE A 50 -2.78 4.95 -0.40
N VAL A 51 -2.51 5.58 -1.53
CA VAL A 51 -3.29 6.71 -2.05
C VAL A 51 -4.28 6.28 -3.13
N ARG A 52 -3.90 5.30 -3.96
CA ARG A 52 -4.73 4.80 -5.07
C ARG A 52 -4.76 3.28 -5.08
N GLN A 53 -5.93 2.73 -5.42
CA GLN A 53 -6.21 1.30 -5.48
C GLN A 53 -7.08 0.97 -6.70
N ARG A 54 -6.66 -0.03 -7.48
CA ARG A 54 -7.41 -0.51 -8.66
C ARG A 54 -8.63 -1.36 -8.30
N LYS A 55 -8.60 -2.04 -7.15
CA LYS A 55 -9.76 -2.77 -6.64
C LYS A 55 -10.86 -1.76 -6.28
N PRO A 56 -12.09 -1.89 -6.80
CA PRO A 56 -13.17 -1.00 -6.44
C PRO A 56 -13.57 -1.16 -4.98
N TRP A 57 -13.91 -0.05 -4.33
CA TRP A 57 -14.52 -0.03 -3.00
C TRP A 57 -15.75 0.88 -2.98
N ARG A 58 -16.65 0.59 -2.04
CA ARG A 58 -17.90 1.34 -1.87
C ARG A 58 -17.66 2.53 -0.95
N ARG A 59 -18.02 3.73 -1.42
CA ARG A 59 -18.05 4.95 -0.61
C ARG A 59 -19.37 5.04 0.18
N LYS A 60 -19.40 5.94 1.18
CA LYS A 60 -20.55 6.08 2.10
C LYS A 60 -21.86 6.46 1.40
N ASP A 61 -21.75 7.21 0.31
CA ASP A 61 -22.81 7.64 -0.61
C ASP A 61 -23.30 6.51 -1.54
N GLY A 62 -22.69 5.32 -1.49
CA GLY A 62 -23.12 4.14 -2.25
C GLY A 62 -22.46 3.99 -3.62
N VAL A 63 -21.67 4.97 -4.06
CA VAL A 63 -20.92 4.91 -5.31
C VAL A 63 -19.71 3.98 -5.16
N PHE A 64 -19.44 3.17 -6.19
CA PHE A 64 -18.20 2.39 -6.29
C PHE A 64 -17.11 3.21 -6.98
N MET A 65 -15.97 3.35 -6.32
CA MET A 65 -14.81 4.07 -6.85
C MET A 65 -13.65 3.09 -7.07
N TYR A 66 -12.91 3.28 -8.16
CA TYR A 66 -11.68 2.56 -8.45
C TYR A 66 -10.69 3.52 -9.13
N PHE A 67 -9.41 3.24 -8.98
CA PHE A 67 -8.36 3.97 -9.71
C PHE A 67 -7.78 3.12 -10.84
N GLU A 68 -7.08 3.76 -11.75
CA GLU A 68 -6.38 3.09 -12.85
C GLU A 68 -5.25 2.17 -12.32
N ASP A 69 -4.51 2.64 -11.32
CA ASP A 69 -3.32 1.99 -10.77
C ASP A 69 -3.30 1.95 -9.23
N ASN A 70 -2.37 1.16 -8.70
CA ASN A 70 -2.09 1.11 -7.27
C ASN A 70 -0.88 2.00 -6.97
N ALA A 71 -1.05 2.97 -6.07
CA ALA A 71 0.01 3.90 -5.69
C ALA A 71 -0.03 4.23 -4.20
N GLY A 72 1.14 4.49 -3.62
CA GLY A 72 1.32 4.92 -2.24
C GLY A 72 2.66 5.62 -2.04
#